data_AF-A0A1I0VF67-F1
#
_entry.id   AF-A0A1I0VF67-F1
#
_cell.length_a   1.000
_cell.length_b   1.000
_cell.length_c   1.000
_cell.angle_alpha   90.00
_cell.angle_beta   90.00
_cell.angle_gamma   90.00
#
_symmetry.space_group_name_H-M   'P 1'
#
loop_
_entity.id
_entity.type
_entity.pdbx_description
1 polymer ?
#
loop_
_entity_poly.entity_id
_entity_poly.type
_entity_poly.pdbx_seq_one_letter_code
_entity_poly.pdbx_strand_id
1 'polypeptide(L)'
;MGEGYLFGCLLSLLLWKFDRKRVFEAIDNTLTKIISSYFIRESIYLGIIILLYFPFLYKTKYNEIINLLVAFLIVDISNSERKTLKLKEKIKFYESLALMTKGLLCGFVTPFLLILVFKSNYAGIAYFLIYNINEVSNYKLINIIFKIVTTVPSLMVQILYYLIYIFRNKKFKLSFKGNYLSNLIEDPCLNLNIIGSYIESVNYYYYFKFHGTSYIKSYGNYNNRIDEACVKDYLSISYGTAFLLFGIFIVCNYYR
;
A
#
# COMPACT_ATOMS: atom_id res chain seq x y z
N MET A 1 7.45 18.53 16.04
CA MET A 1 7.79 18.44 14.60
C MET A 1 6.78 17.56 13.91
N GLY A 2 6.14 18.03 12.85
CA GLY A 2 4.97 17.35 12.27
C GLY A 2 4.20 18.16 11.23
N GLU A 3 4.37 19.48 11.24
CA GLU A 3 3.75 20.40 10.27
C GLU A 3 4.15 20.07 8.83
N GLY A 4 5.42 19.71 8.60
CA GLY A 4 5.90 19.29 7.30
C GLY A 4 5.13 18.09 6.78
N TYR A 5 4.92 17.05 7.59
CA TYR A 5 4.14 15.89 7.16
C TYR A 5 2.67 16.26 6.84
N LEU A 6 2.05 17.13 7.63
CA LEU A 6 0.70 17.64 7.37
C LEU A 6 0.62 18.36 6.02
N PHE A 7 1.52 19.32 5.78
CA PHE A 7 1.56 20.06 4.51
C PHE A 7 1.93 19.16 3.32
N GLY A 8 2.82 18.20 3.50
CA GLY A 8 3.17 17.23 2.46
C GLY A 8 1.99 16.33 2.07
N CYS A 9 1.22 15.85 3.05
CA CYS A 9 -0.03 15.12 2.81
C CYS A 9 -1.03 16.00 2.03
N LEU A 10 -1.22 17.25 2.44
CA LEU A 10 -2.12 18.19 1.78
C LEU A 10 -1.70 18.47 0.32
N LEU A 11 -0.40 18.68 0.08
CA LEU A 11 0.13 18.82 -1.28
C LEU A 11 -0.09 17.57 -2.12
N SER A 12 0.02 16.38 -1.53
CA SER A 12 -0.25 15.13 -2.24
C SER A 12 -1.73 14.95 -2.60
N LEU A 13 -2.64 15.50 -1.79
CA LEU A 13 -4.06 15.57 -2.15
C LEU A 13 -4.31 16.56 -3.28
N LEU A 14 -3.71 17.76 -3.23
CA LEU A 14 -3.86 18.77 -4.27
C LEU A 14 -3.26 18.32 -5.62
N LEU A 15 -2.10 17.67 -5.58
CA LEU A 15 -1.36 17.19 -6.76
C LEU A 15 -1.64 15.71 -7.08
N TRP A 16 -2.78 15.18 -6.65
CA TRP A 16 -3.26 13.81 -6.93
C TRP A 16 -3.31 13.39 -8.42
N LYS A 17 -3.15 14.35 -9.35
CA LYS A 17 -3.03 14.06 -10.77
C LYS A 17 -1.68 13.47 -11.18
N PHE A 18 -0.65 13.66 -10.36
CA PHE A 18 0.71 13.18 -10.62
C PHE A 18 0.80 11.65 -10.38
N ASP A 19 0.99 10.90 -11.46
CA ASP A 19 1.02 9.43 -11.40
C ASP A 19 2.46 8.93 -11.21
N ARG A 20 2.85 8.70 -9.96
CA ARG A 20 4.22 8.30 -9.58
C ARG A 20 4.65 7.00 -10.26
N LYS A 21 3.72 6.04 -10.40
CA LYS A 21 3.99 4.75 -11.06
C LYS A 21 4.49 4.92 -12.50
N ARG A 22 3.92 5.88 -13.27
CA ARG A 22 4.36 6.15 -14.66
C ARG A 22 5.80 6.61 -14.74
N VAL A 23 6.28 7.33 -13.72
CA VAL A 23 7.68 7.77 -13.66
C VAL A 23 8.59 6.56 -13.52
N PHE A 24 8.26 5.62 -12.62
CA PHE A 24 9.02 4.38 -12.47
C PHE A 24 8.94 3.48 -13.69
N GLU A 25 7.78 3.37 -14.34
CA GLU A 25 7.63 2.64 -15.60
C GLU A 25 8.52 3.23 -16.70
N ALA A 26 8.56 4.56 -16.84
CA ALA A 26 9.43 5.22 -17.80
C ALA A 26 10.92 4.93 -17.51
N ILE A 27 11.33 5.02 -16.24
CA ILE A 27 12.70 4.73 -15.81
C ILE A 27 13.06 3.27 -16.09
N ASP A 28 12.24 2.30 -15.68
CA ASP A 28 12.52 0.87 -15.90
C ASP A 28 12.52 0.52 -17.40
N ASN A 29 11.63 1.11 -18.19
CA ASN A 29 11.62 0.93 -19.65
C ASN A 29 12.88 1.49 -20.32
N THR A 30 13.46 2.58 -19.80
CA THR A 30 14.75 3.08 -20.31
C THR A 30 15.91 2.19 -19.88
N LEU A 31 15.92 1.73 -18.62
CA LEU A 31 16.96 0.83 -18.09
C LEU A 31 16.96 -0.53 -18.77
N THR A 32 15.79 -1.10 -19.08
CA THR A 32 15.66 -2.38 -19.80
C THR A 32 16.19 -2.30 -21.23
N LYS A 33 16.08 -1.15 -21.89
CA LYS A 33 16.67 -0.91 -23.21
C LYS A 33 18.20 -0.83 -23.18
N ILE A 34 18.77 -0.29 -22.10
CA ILE A 34 20.22 -0.11 -21.96
C ILE A 34 20.88 -1.39 -21.41
N ILE A 35 20.22 -2.05 -20.45
CA ILE A 35 20.76 -3.18 -19.71
C ILE A 35 19.80 -4.35 -19.87
N SER A 36 20.20 -5.36 -20.65
CA SER A 36 19.39 -6.57 -20.87
C SER A 36 19.31 -7.45 -19.62
N SER A 37 20.40 -7.51 -18.84
CA SER A 37 20.49 -8.37 -17.67
C SER A 37 19.61 -7.87 -16.52
N TYR A 38 18.65 -8.71 -16.14
CA TYR A 38 17.75 -8.48 -15.03
C TYR A 38 18.48 -8.34 -13.68
N PHE A 39 19.51 -9.15 -13.42
CA PHE A 39 20.28 -9.12 -12.17
C PHE A 39 21.08 -7.82 -11.99
N ILE A 40 21.57 -7.27 -13.10
CA ILE A 40 22.32 -6.01 -13.08
C ILE A 40 21.37 -4.85 -12.74
N ARG A 41 20.17 -4.83 -13.35
CA ARG A 41 19.15 -3.80 -13.03
C ARG A 41 18.72 -3.88 -11.57
N GLU A 42 18.46 -5.08 -11.04
CA GLU A 42 18.12 -5.28 -9.63
C GLU A 42 19.22 -4.75 -8.70
N SER A 43 20.49 -5.04 -9.01
CA SER A 43 21.64 -4.54 -8.26
C SER A 43 21.76 -3.01 -8.30
N ILE A 44 21.48 -2.39 -9.45
CA ILE A 44 21.48 -0.91 -9.59
C ILE A 44 20.41 -0.30 -8.68
N TYR A 45 19.18 -0.83 -8.70
CA TYR A 45 18.11 -0.33 -7.84
C TYR A 45 18.45 -0.47 -6.35
N LEU A 46 18.97 -1.62 -5.93
CA LEU A 46 19.42 -1.81 -4.55
C LEU A 46 20.58 -0.87 -4.19
N GLY A 47 21.53 -0.66 -5.10
CA GLY A 47 22.61 0.30 -4.95
C GLY A 47 22.10 1.74 -4.77
N ILE A 48 21.11 2.17 -5.57
CA ILE A 48 20.48 3.50 -5.43
C ILE A 48 19.79 3.63 -4.08
N ILE A 49 19.03 2.62 -3.66
CA ILE A 49 18.36 2.63 -2.35
C ILE A 49 19.42 2.81 -1.25
N ILE A 50 20.48 2.01 -1.25
CA ILE A 50 21.56 2.09 -0.24
C ILE A 50 22.29 3.45 -0.32
N LEU A 51 22.59 3.96 -1.51
CA LEU A 51 23.28 5.24 -1.68
C LEU A 51 22.47 6.42 -1.12
N LEU A 52 21.14 6.36 -1.25
CA LEU A 52 20.24 7.36 -0.66
C LEU A 52 20.30 7.37 0.87
N TYR A 53 20.84 6.34 1.53
CA TYR A 53 21.00 6.32 2.98
C TYR A 53 22.00 7.40 3.46
N PHE A 54 23.11 7.59 2.75
CA PHE A 54 24.19 8.50 3.14
C PHE A 54 23.72 9.95 3.37
N PRO A 55 23.03 10.63 2.44
CA PRO A 55 22.57 12.01 2.68
C PRO A 55 21.57 12.11 3.84
N PHE A 56 20.79 11.05 4.11
CA PHE A 56 19.83 11.04 5.22
C PHE A 56 20.48 10.79 6.59
N LEU A 57 21.63 10.12 6.64
CA LEU A 57 22.37 9.86 7.88
C LEU A 57 22.93 11.14 8.52
N TYR A 58 23.41 12.07 7.69
CA TYR A 58 24.21 13.21 8.15
C TYR A 58 23.42 14.50 8.43
N LYS A 59 22.17 14.65 7.94
CA LYS A 59 21.51 15.99 7.90
C LYS A 59 20.00 16.07 8.15
N THR A 60 19.31 15.01 8.53
CA THR A 60 17.83 14.99 8.40
C THR A 60 17.04 14.75 9.67
N LYS A 61 17.69 14.75 10.84
CA LYS A 61 16.95 14.86 12.10
C LYS A 61 16.35 16.27 12.15
N TYR A 62 15.02 16.34 12.00
CA TYR A 62 14.20 17.49 12.35
C TYR A 62 14.03 18.64 11.33
N ASN A 63 14.24 18.39 10.03
CA ASN A 63 13.94 19.39 9.00
C ASN A 63 12.50 19.23 8.48
N GLU A 64 11.63 20.20 8.77
CA GLU A 64 10.22 20.19 8.31
C GLU A 64 10.07 20.22 6.79
N ILE A 65 11.02 20.83 6.07
CA ILE A 65 11.04 20.79 4.59
C ILE A 65 11.23 19.35 4.11
N ILE A 66 12.09 18.59 4.78
CA ILE A 66 12.31 17.18 4.45
C ILE A 66 11.08 16.35 4.80
N ASN A 67 10.46 16.58 5.96
CA ASN A 67 9.21 15.93 6.34
C ASN A 67 8.10 16.17 5.29
N LEU A 68 8.00 17.41 4.80
CA LEU A 68 7.08 17.80 3.73
C LEU A 68 7.35 17.06 2.43
N LEU A 69 8.60 17.08 1.95
CA LEU A 69 8.97 16.39 0.71
C LEU A 69 8.74 14.88 0.81
N VAL A 70 9.04 14.29 1.97
CA VAL A 70 8.86 12.86 2.24
C VAL A 70 7.37 12.50 2.24
N ALA A 71 6.52 13.21 2.99
CA ALA A 71 5.08 12.97 2.97
C ALA A 71 4.50 13.17 1.56
N PHE A 72 4.92 14.24 0.86
CA PHE A 72 4.46 14.51 -0.49
C PHE A 72 4.85 13.40 -1.48
N LEU A 73 6.06 12.84 -1.39
CA LEU A 73 6.51 11.79 -2.29
C LEU A 73 5.82 10.45 -2.02
N ILE A 74 5.65 10.11 -0.75
CA ILE A 74 5.28 8.77 -0.33
C ILE A 74 3.77 8.53 -0.37
N VAL A 75 2.96 9.56 -0.05
CA VAL A 75 1.52 9.42 0.14
C VAL A 75 0.80 9.18 -1.19
N ASP A 76 0.31 7.97 -1.47
CA ASP A 76 -0.32 7.62 -2.77
C ASP A 76 -1.83 7.31 -2.71
N ILE A 77 -2.47 7.55 -1.55
CA ILE A 77 -3.92 7.26 -1.38
C ILE A 77 -4.78 8.00 -2.41
N SER A 78 -4.48 9.26 -2.72
CA SER A 78 -5.29 10.08 -3.64
C SER A 78 -5.21 9.64 -5.10
N ASN A 79 -4.07 9.10 -5.53
CA ASN A 79 -3.92 8.53 -6.88
C ASN A 79 -4.69 7.20 -6.99
N SER A 80 -4.61 6.36 -5.94
CA SER A 80 -5.43 5.14 -5.85
C SER A 80 -6.92 5.46 -5.91
N GLU A 81 -7.41 6.46 -5.19
CA GLU A 81 -8.80 6.93 -5.29
C GLU A 81 -9.16 7.33 -6.72
N ARG A 82 -8.35 8.17 -7.37
CA ARG A 82 -8.62 8.63 -8.73
C ARG A 82 -8.71 7.47 -9.73
N LYS A 83 -7.83 6.49 -9.61
CA LYS A 83 -7.85 5.29 -10.47
C LYS A 83 -9.14 4.51 -10.25
N THR A 84 -9.57 4.36 -9.01
CA THR A 84 -10.84 3.74 -8.64
C THR A 84 -12.07 4.47 -9.18
N LEU A 85 -12.13 5.80 -9.10
CA LEU A 85 -13.27 6.59 -9.61
C LEU A 85 -13.48 6.46 -11.14
N LYS A 86 -12.47 6.02 -11.89
CA LYS A 86 -12.57 5.76 -13.34
C LYS A 86 -13.14 4.37 -13.67
N LEU A 87 -13.24 3.48 -12.69
CA LEU A 87 -13.58 2.07 -12.85
C LEU A 87 -15.08 1.84 -12.56
N LYS A 88 -15.97 2.29 -13.45
CA LYS A 88 -17.44 2.30 -13.23
C LYS A 88 -18.20 0.95 -13.40
N GLU A 89 -17.54 -0.19 -13.57
CA GLU A 89 -18.21 -1.48 -13.89
C GLU A 89 -18.03 -2.56 -12.82
N LYS A 90 -18.98 -3.52 -12.70
CA LYS A 90 -19.03 -4.56 -11.64
C LYS A 90 -17.74 -5.40 -11.51
N ILE A 91 -17.09 -5.75 -12.62
CA ILE A 91 -15.81 -6.49 -12.61
C ILE A 91 -14.69 -5.65 -11.99
N LYS A 92 -14.78 -4.33 -12.10
CA LYS A 92 -13.76 -3.38 -11.66
C LYS A 92 -13.91 -2.97 -10.19
N PHE A 93 -14.96 -3.43 -9.49
CA PHE A 93 -15.09 -3.24 -8.04
C PHE A 93 -13.96 -3.95 -7.27
N TYR A 94 -13.59 -5.17 -7.68
CA TYR A 94 -12.51 -5.92 -7.03
C TYR A 94 -11.15 -5.25 -7.23
N GLU A 95 -10.94 -4.73 -8.43
CA GLU A 95 -9.77 -3.93 -8.78
C GLU A 95 -9.73 -2.65 -7.95
N SER A 96 -10.87 -1.99 -7.81
CA SER A 96 -11.04 -0.80 -6.96
C SER A 96 -10.70 -1.08 -5.50
N LEU A 97 -11.21 -2.16 -4.93
CA LEU A 97 -10.92 -2.59 -3.56
C LEU A 97 -9.42 -2.88 -3.39
N ALA A 98 -8.83 -3.65 -4.30
CA ALA A 98 -7.40 -3.96 -4.26
C ALA A 98 -6.53 -2.71 -4.37
N LEU A 99 -6.87 -1.77 -5.27
CA LEU A 99 -6.15 -0.50 -5.45
C LEU A 99 -6.24 0.38 -4.20
N MET A 100 -7.41 0.44 -3.55
CA MET A 100 -7.59 1.19 -2.30
C MET A 100 -6.80 0.57 -1.15
N THR A 101 -6.92 -0.75 -0.94
CA THR A 101 -6.17 -1.47 0.10
C THR A 101 -4.68 -1.26 -0.06
N LYS A 102 -4.18 -1.35 -1.29
CA LYS A 102 -2.77 -1.16 -1.61
C LYS A 102 -2.32 0.29 -1.43
N GLY A 103 -3.14 1.26 -1.84
CA GLY A 103 -2.89 2.68 -1.61
C GLY A 103 -2.82 3.00 -0.12
N LEU A 104 -3.71 2.43 0.69
CA LEU A 104 -3.69 2.56 2.14
C LEU A 104 -2.45 1.88 2.75
N LEU A 105 -2.23 0.59 2.47
CA LEU A 105 -1.16 -0.17 3.11
C LEU A 105 0.22 0.29 2.63
N CYS A 106 0.49 0.19 1.33
CA CYS A 106 1.79 0.47 0.73
C CYS A 106 2.02 1.96 0.51
N GLY A 107 0.97 2.71 0.15
CA GLY A 107 1.08 4.14 -0.13
C GLY A 107 0.95 5.04 1.10
N PHE A 108 0.72 4.49 2.30
CA PHE A 108 0.52 5.32 3.51
C PHE A 108 1.00 4.66 4.79
N VAL A 109 0.39 3.55 5.20
CA VAL A 109 0.63 2.94 6.52
C VAL A 109 2.06 2.44 6.67
N THR A 110 2.53 1.62 5.73
CA THR A 110 3.88 1.04 5.80
C THR A 110 4.98 2.10 5.82
N PRO A 111 5.01 3.09 4.90
CA PRO A 111 6.03 4.13 4.94
C PRO A 111 6.06 4.90 6.27
N PHE A 112 4.91 5.35 6.78
CA PHE A 112 4.86 6.12 8.03
C PHE A 112 5.29 5.27 9.24
N LEU A 113 4.90 4.00 9.27
CA LEU A 113 5.35 3.08 10.31
C LEU A 113 6.87 2.89 10.29
N LEU A 114 7.46 2.74 9.11
CA LEU A 114 8.91 2.61 8.97
C LEU A 114 9.65 3.88 9.40
N ILE A 115 9.11 5.06 9.08
CA ILE A 115 9.66 6.35 9.55
C ILE A 115 9.68 6.41 11.09
N LEU A 116 8.62 5.93 11.74
CA LEU A 116 8.56 5.86 13.21
C LEU A 116 9.58 4.87 13.77
N VAL A 117 9.58 3.62 13.28
CA VAL A 117 10.40 2.52 13.80
C VAL A 117 11.90 2.80 13.63
N PHE A 118 12.32 3.14 12.41
CA PHE A 118 13.73 3.41 12.09
C PHE A 118 14.18 4.83 12.44
N LYS A 119 13.25 5.63 12.96
CA LYS A 119 13.52 7.00 13.35
C LYS A 119 14.08 7.87 12.22
N SER A 120 13.76 7.57 10.97
CA SER A 120 14.37 8.23 9.80
C SER A 120 13.41 8.32 8.61
N ASN A 121 13.34 9.50 8.00
CA ASN A 121 12.62 9.74 6.75
C ASN A 121 13.08 8.85 5.60
N TYR A 122 14.35 8.46 5.61
CA TYR A 122 14.91 7.53 4.63
C TYR A 122 14.17 6.20 4.60
N ALA A 123 13.74 5.68 5.76
CA ALA A 123 13.07 4.38 5.81
C ALA A 123 11.75 4.40 5.00
N GLY A 124 11.02 5.51 5.05
CA GLY A 124 9.84 5.72 4.22
C GLY A 124 10.17 5.81 2.73
N ILE A 125 11.21 6.57 2.36
CA ILE A 125 11.63 6.73 0.96
C ILE A 125 12.13 5.40 0.38
N ALA A 126 12.97 4.68 1.12
CA ALA A 126 13.48 3.37 0.72
C ALA A 126 12.32 2.40 0.46
N TYR A 127 11.33 2.36 1.34
CA TYR A 127 10.14 1.54 1.12
C TYR A 127 9.33 2.00 -0.09
N PHE A 128 9.13 3.30 -0.28
CA PHE A 128 8.45 3.84 -1.46
C PHE A 128 9.12 3.40 -2.77
N LEU A 129 10.46 3.40 -2.83
CA LEU A 129 11.22 2.89 -3.97
C LEU A 129 11.01 1.38 -4.15
N ILE A 130 11.18 0.59 -3.09
CA ILE A 130 10.98 -0.87 -3.11
C ILE A 130 9.58 -1.21 -3.63
N TYR A 131 8.56 -0.53 -3.12
CA TYR A 131 7.17 -0.72 -3.53
C TYR A 131 6.95 -0.41 -5.02
N ASN A 132 7.37 0.77 -5.49
CA ASN A 132 7.14 1.16 -6.87
C ASN A 132 7.95 0.30 -7.87
N ILE A 133 9.15 -0.14 -7.51
CA ILE A 133 9.94 -1.04 -8.35
C ILE A 133 9.30 -2.44 -8.40
N ASN A 134 8.82 -2.96 -7.26
CA ASN A 134 8.08 -4.21 -7.21
C ASN A 134 6.80 -4.17 -8.06
N GLU A 135 6.19 -3.00 -8.21
CA GLU A 135 4.98 -2.80 -9.01
C GLU A 135 5.18 -2.74 -10.52
N VAL A 136 6.37 -2.37 -10.95
CA VAL A 136 6.71 -2.18 -12.36
C VAL A 136 7.43 -3.41 -12.92
N SER A 137 8.20 -4.10 -12.08
CA SER A 137 9.09 -5.16 -12.52
C SER A 137 9.05 -6.32 -11.55
N ASN A 138 9.17 -7.55 -12.06
CA ASN A 138 9.14 -8.76 -11.24
C ASN A 138 10.50 -9.09 -10.60
N TYR A 139 11.18 -8.08 -10.03
CA TYR A 139 12.22 -8.10 -8.98
C TYR A 139 12.19 -9.28 -7.97
N LYS A 140 13.06 -10.30 -7.98
CA LYS A 140 12.97 -11.44 -7.03
C LYS A 140 13.36 -11.01 -5.62
N LEU A 141 14.54 -10.41 -5.44
CA LEU A 141 15.00 -9.90 -4.15
C LEU A 141 14.14 -8.72 -3.71
N ILE A 142 13.81 -7.82 -4.63
CA ILE A 142 12.92 -6.67 -4.33
C ILE A 142 11.56 -7.16 -3.82
N ASN A 143 10.97 -8.18 -4.44
CA ASN A 143 9.70 -8.77 -3.99
C ASN A 143 9.82 -9.46 -2.62
N ILE A 144 10.92 -10.16 -2.35
CA ILE A 144 11.17 -10.74 -1.02
C ILE A 144 11.25 -9.64 0.04
N ILE A 145 12.03 -8.59 -0.21
CA ILE A 145 12.17 -7.45 0.71
C ILE A 145 10.81 -6.76 0.90
N PHE A 146 10.08 -6.51 -0.18
CA PHE A 146 8.75 -5.92 -0.15
C PHE A 146 7.80 -6.73 0.75
N LYS A 147 7.73 -8.05 0.57
CA LYS A 147 6.87 -8.92 1.38
C LYS A 147 7.22 -8.82 2.86
N ILE A 148 8.49 -9.04 3.21
CA ILE A 148 8.97 -9.01 4.60
C ILE A 148 8.63 -7.69 5.28
N VAL A 149 8.96 -6.57 4.63
CA VAL A 149 8.77 -5.23 5.20
C VAL A 149 7.29 -4.86 5.32
N THR A 150 6.42 -5.40 4.44
CA THR A 150 5.00 -5.07 4.40
C THR A 150 4.14 -5.97 5.30
N THR A 151 4.62 -7.15 5.70
CA THR A 151 3.84 -8.10 6.53
C THR A 151 3.41 -7.51 7.87
N VAL A 152 4.31 -6.84 8.60
CA VAL A 152 3.99 -6.25 9.92
C VAL A 152 2.96 -5.12 9.80
N PRO A 153 3.14 -4.10 8.93
CA PRO A 153 2.10 -3.12 8.66
C PRO A 153 0.76 -3.74 8.24
N SER A 154 0.79 -4.80 7.43
CA SER A 154 -0.42 -5.49 6.98
C SER A 154 -1.20 -6.06 8.16
N LEU A 155 -0.52 -6.73 9.10
CA LEU A 155 -1.16 -7.26 10.31
C LEU A 155 -1.84 -6.17 11.14
N MET A 156 -1.23 -4.99 11.24
CA MET A 156 -1.83 -3.85 11.96
C MET A 156 -3.11 -3.36 11.29
N VAL A 157 -3.12 -3.21 9.97
CA VAL A 157 -4.33 -2.82 9.23
C VAL A 157 -5.40 -3.93 9.31
N GLN A 158 -5.00 -5.21 9.33
CA GLN A 158 -5.93 -6.33 9.45
C GLN A 158 -6.69 -6.28 10.78
N ILE A 159 -6.01 -5.94 11.88
CA ILE A 159 -6.66 -5.78 13.20
C ILE A 159 -7.71 -4.66 13.13
N LEU A 160 -7.38 -3.51 12.55
CA LEU A 160 -8.32 -2.39 12.42
C LEU A 160 -9.52 -2.77 11.54
N TYR A 161 -9.29 -3.39 10.38
CA TYR A 161 -10.37 -3.84 9.50
C TYR A 161 -11.25 -4.90 10.16
N TYR A 162 -10.66 -5.78 10.96
CA TYR A 162 -11.42 -6.77 11.72
C TYR A 162 -12.34 -6.13 12.76
N LEU A 163 -11.88 -5.09 13.46
CA LEU A 163 -12.73 -4.32 14.39
C LEU A 163 -13.89 -3.66 13.64
N ILE A 164 -13.62 -3.01 12.51
CA ILE A 164 -14.66 -2.38 11.67
C ILE A 164 -15.68 -3.43 11.20
N TYR A 165 -15.22 -4.61 10.79
CA TYR A 165 -16.09 -5.72 10.42
C TYR A 165 -17.02 -6.14 11.56
N ILE A 166 -16.49 -6.30 12.79
CA ILE A 166 -17.30 -6.69 13.95
C ILE A 166 -18.41 -5.67 14.19
N PHE A 167 -18.08 -4.38 14.21
CA PHE A 167 -19.05 -3.32 14.48
C PHE A 167 -20.12 -3.20 13.39
N ARG A 168 -19.73 -3.30 12.11
CA ARG A 168 -20.64 -3.15 10.98
C ARG A 168 -21.55 -4.36 10.80
N ASN A 169 -20.97 -5.55 10.83
CA ASN A 169 -21.69 -6.78 10.45
C ASN A 169 -22.22 -7.56 11.64
N LYS A 170 -21.88 -7.15 12.88
CA LYS A 170 -22.27 -7.80 14.14
C LYS A 170 -21.93 -9.29 14.14
N LYS A 171 -20.82 -9.65 13.49
CA LYS A 171 -20.32 -11.02 13.33
C LYS A 171 -18.87 -11.08 13.76
N PHE A 172 -18.46 -12.22 14.31
CA PHE A 172 -17.09 -12.50 14.78
C PHE A 172 -16.35 -13.53 13.92
N LYS A 173 -17.01 -14.08 12.89
CA LYS A 173 -16.46 -15.19 12.09
C LYS A 173 -16.16 -14.74 10.67
N LEU A 174 -14.88 -14.78 10.30
CA LEU A 174 -14.39 -14.61 8.94
C LEU A 174 -13.81 -15.94 8.44
N SER A 175 -14.10 -16.31 7.19
CA SER A 175 -13.50 -17.49 6.56
C SER A 175 -12.45 -17.09 5.53
N PHE A 176 -11.19 -17.44 5.81
CA PHE A 176 -10.08 -17.36 4.87
C PHE A 176 -9.88 -18.68 4.08
N LYS A 177 -10.84 -19.62 4.18
CA LYS A 177 -10.80 -20.94 3.52
C LYS A 177 -9.48 -21.70 3.76
N GLY A 178 -8.94 -21.64 4.98
CA GLY A 178 -7.70 -22.31 5.38
C GLY A 178 -6.39 -21.65 4.93
N ASN A 179 -6.43 -20.51 4.22
CA ASN A 179 -5.23 -19.92 3.60
C ASN A 179 -4.70 -18.66 4.33
N TYR A 180 -5.11 -18.40 5.57
CA TYR A 180 -4.75 -17.14 6.24
C TYR A 180 -3.24 -16.90 6.34
N LEU A 181 -2.49 -17.92 6.77
CA LEU A 181 -1.03 -17.84 6.94
C LEU A 181 -0.28 -17.81 5.60
N SER A 182 -0.71 -18.62 4.63
CA SER A 182 -0.09 -18.61 3.30
C SER A 182 -0.28 -17.25 2.62
N ASN A 183 -1.48 -16.67 2.73
CA ASN A 183 -1.78 -15.35 2.19
C ASN A 183 -0.88 -14.26 2.78
N LEU A 184 -0.64 -14.28 4.10
CA LEU A 184 0.24 -13.31 4.77
C LEU A 184 1.66 -13.27 4.19
N ILE A 185 2.17 -14.43 3.77
CA ILE A 185 3.53 -14.58 3.24
C ILE A 185 3.55 -14.32 1.73
N GLU A 186 2.55 -14.82 1.00
CA GLU A 186 2.51 -14.73 -0.45
C GLU A 186 2.16 -13.32 -0.95
N ASP A 187 1.16 -12.68 -0.35
CA ASP A 187 0.70 -11.34 -0.68
C ASP A 187 0.17 -10.62 0.57
N PRO A 188 0.96 -9.68 1.14
CA PRO A 188 0.56 -8.90 2.31
C PRO A 188 -0.76 -8.13 2.15
N CYS A 189 -1.24 -7.86 0.94
CA CYS A 189 -2.52 -7.17 0.70
C CYS A 189 -3.72 -8.12 0.69
N LEU A 190 -3.52 -9.43 0.48
CA LEU A 190 -4.60 -10.37 0.17
C LEU A 190 -5.59 -10.54 1.32
N ASN A 191 -5.10 -10.71 2.55
CA ASN A 191 -6.00 -10.83 3.70
C ASN A 191 -6.78 -9.55 3.96
N LEU A 192 -6.20 -8.37 3.69
CA LEU A 192 -6.93 -7.10 3.78
C LEU A 192 -8.03 -7.01 2.72
N ASN A 193 -7.76 -7.44 1.49
CA ASN A 193 -8.77 -7.49 0.43
C ASN A 193 -9.93 -8.42 0.80
N ILE A 194 -9.62 -9.58 1.39
CA ILE A 194 -10.62 -10.54 1.88
C ILE A 194 -11.45 -9.91 3.00
N ILE A 195 -10.84 -9.31 4.02
CA ILE A 195 -11.59 -8.67 5.12
C ILE A 195 -12.44 -7.51 4.57
N GLY A 196 -11.89 -6.69 3.67
CA GLY A 196 -12.61 -5.62 3.00
C GLY A 196 -13.85 -6.10 2.25
N SER A 197 -13.76 -7.25 1.58
CA SER A 197 -14.92 -7.84 0.90
C SER A 197 -15.98 -8.32 1.90
N TYR A 198 -15.59 -8.82 3.07
CA TYR A 198 -16.53 -9.15 4.14
C TYR A 198 -17.18 -7.92 4.76
N ILE A 199 -16.44 -6.81 4.95
CA ILE A 199 -16.98 -5.54 5.46
C ILE A 199 -18.10 -5.04 4.54
N GLU A 200 -17.86 -5.01 3.22
CA GLU A 200 -18.86 -4.57 2.25
C GLU A 200 -19.90 -5.63 1.88
N SER A 201 -19.78 -6.85 2.45
CA SER A 201 -20.65 -7.99 2.11
C SER A 201 -20.71 -8.27 0.60
N VAL A 202 -19.55 -8.20 -0.04
CA VAL A 202 -19.35 -8.46 -1.47
C VAL A 202 -18.47 -9.69 -1.67
N ASN A 203 -18.69 -10.39 -2.77
CA ASN A 203 -17.88 -11.54 -3.14
C ASN A 203 -16.52 -11.03 -3.66
N TYR A 204 -15.39 -11.66 -3.38
CA TYR A 204 -14.07 -11.28 -3.90
C TYR A 204 -13.42 -12.51 -4.54
N TYR A 205 -12.99 -12.38 -5.79
CA TYR A 205 -12.40 -13.48 -6.54
C TYR A 205 -10.88 -13.33 -6.59
N TYR A 206 -10.17 -14.32 -6.05
CA TYR A 206 -8.72 -14.43 -6.11
C TYR A 206 -8.33 -15.51 -7.11
N TYR A 207 -7.56 -15.11 -8.11
CA TYR A 207 -6.98 -16.00 -9.11
C TYR A 207 -5.60 -16.48 -8.65
N PHE A 208 -5.37 -17.79 -8.66
CA PHE A 208 -4.06 -18.38 -8.36
C PHE A 208 -3.76 -19.57 -9.26
N LYS A 209 -2.48 -19.86 -9.47
CA LYS A 209 -2.02 -21.03 -10.23
C LYS A 209 -1.42 -22.06 -9.29
N PHE A 210 -1.80 -23.32 -9.45
CA PHE A 210 -1.27 -24.44 -8.68
C PHE A 210 -1.00 -25.62 -9.63
N HIS A 211 0.23 -26.13 -9.64
CA HIS A 211 0.69 -27.17 -10.59
C HIS A 211 0.29 -26.92 -12.06
N GLY A 212 0.52 -25.70 -12.56
CA GLY A 212 0.21 -25.33 -13.95
C GLY A 212 -1.29 -25.16 -14.25
N THR A 213 -2.17 -25.47 -13.31
CA THR A 213 -3.63 -25.30 -13.46
C THR A 213 -4.07 -23.99 -12.82
N SER A 214 -5.03 -23.32 -13.46
CA SER A 214 -5.58 -22.04 -13.02
C SER A 214 -6.82 -22.25 -12.14
N TYR A 215 -6.85 -21.64 -10.96
CA TYR A 215 -7.94 -21.75 -10.00
C TYR A 215 -8.48 -20.37 -9.62
N ILE A 216 -9.76 -20.32 -9.25
CA ILE A 216 -10.43 -19.13 -8.73
C ILE A 216 -11.02 -19.46 -7.36
N LYS A 217 -10.61 -18.73 -6.33
CA LYS A 217 -11.20 -18.78 -4.98
C LYS A 217 -12.10 -17.56 -4.80
N SER A 218 -13.34 -17.78 -4.39
CA SER A 218 -14.25 -16.72 -3.94
C SER A 218 -14.14 -16.47 -2.43
N TYR A 219 -14.29 -15.25 -1.96
CA TYR A 219 -14.30 -14.86 -0.55
C TYR A 219 -15.43 -13.88 -0.29
N GLY A 220 -15.93 -13.76 0.94
CA GLY A 220 -17.06 -12.87 1.25
C GLY A 220 -18.42 -13.50 0.99
N ASN A 221 -19.46 -12.67 1.06
CA ASN A 221 -20.84 -13.10 0.83
C ASN A 221 -21.32 -12.64 -0.55
N TYR A 222 -22.10 -13.47 -1.23
CA TYR A 222 -22.73 -13.08 -2.49
C TYR A 222 -23.86 -12.08 -2.20
N ASN A 223 -23.75 -10.88 -2.75
CA ASN A 223 -24.82 -9.90 -2.73
C ASN A 223 -25.02 -9.34 -4.15
N ASN A 224 -26.28 -9.25 -4.60
CA ASN A 224 -26.62 -8.85 -5.97
C ASN A 224 -26.33 -7.36 -6.26
N ARG A 225 -26.03 -6.57 -5.22
CA ARG A 225 -25.80 -5.12 -5.28
C ARG A 225 -24.32 -4.80 -5.05
N ILE A 226 -23.50 -5.02 -6.07
CA ILE A 226 -22.22 -4.30 -6.18
C ILE A 226 -22.56 -2.97 -6.85
N ASP A 227 -22.57 -1.89 -6.08
CA ASP A 227 -22.95 -0.55 -6.50
C ASP A 227 -21.83 0.46 -6.19
N GLU A 228 -21.84 1.61 -6.85
CA GLU A 228 -20.90 2.74 -6.62
C GLU A 228 -20.90 3.18 -5.14
N ALA A 229 -22.02 3.02 -4.46
CA ALA A 229 -22.16 3.26 -3.03
C ALA A 229 -21.18 2.43 -2.18
N CYS A 230 -20.98 1.14 -2.49
CA CYS A 230 -20.04 0.28 -1.78
C CYS A 230 -18.58 0.75 -1.97
N VAL A 231 -18.25 1.27 -3.16
CA VAL A 231 -16.92 1.82 -3.44
C VAL A 231 -16.67 3.07 -2.60
N LYS A 232 -17.65 3.98 -2.54
CA LYS A 232 -17.56 5.21 -1.74
C LYS A 232 -17.50 4.94 -0.24
N ASP A 233 -18.23 3.94 0.22
CA ASP A 233 -18.20 3.53 1.62
C ASP A 233 -16.84 2.92 2.00
N TYR A 234 -16.33 2.00 1.16
CA TYR A 234 -15.00 1.42 1.37
C TYR A 234 -13.87 2.47 1.31
N LEU A 235 -14.01 3.47 0.43
CA LEU A 235 -13.13 4.62 0.38
C LEU A 235 -13.15 5.40 1.70
N SER A 236 -14.34 5.64 2.25
CA SER A 236 -14.53 6.34 3.52
C SER A 236 -13.89 5.57 4.68
N ILE A 237 -14.02 4.23 4.69
CA ILE A 237 -13.35 3.35 5.64
C ILE A 237 -11.82 3.43 5.50
N SER A 238 -11.32 3.42 4.27
CA SER A 238 -9.88 3.52 3.99
C SER A 238 -9.32 4.86 4.48
N TYR A 239 -10.00 5.96 4.20
CA TYR A 239 -9.64 7.29 4.69
C TYR A 239 -9.73 7.43 6.20
N GLY A 240 -10.78 6.89 6.83
CA GLY A 240 -10.89 6.88 8.29
C GLY A 240 -9.75 6.11 8.94
N THR A 241 -9.36 4.98 8.35
CA THR A 241 -8.21 4.17 8.80
C THR A 241 -6.89 4.94 8.63
N ALA A 242 -6.70 5.58 7.48
CA ALA A 242 -5.54 6.44 7.22
C ALA A 242 -5.45 7.58 8.23
N PHE A 243 -6.56 8.28 8.48
CA PHE A 243 -6.62 9.39 9.42
C PHE A 243 -6.27 8.97 10.85
N LEU A 244 -6.84 7.86 11.33
CA LEU A 244 -6.55 7.32 12.66
C LEU A 244 -5.06 6.99 12.80
N LEU A 245 -4.49 6.25 11.83
CA LEU A 245 -3.08 5.86 11.86
C LEU A 245 -2.14 7.06 11.72
N PHE A 246 -2.55 8.09 10.98
CA PHE A 246 -1.80 9.34 10.87
C PHE A 246 -1.83 10.13 12.17
N GLY A 247 -2.97 10.17 12.87
CA GLY A 247 -3.07 10.75 14.21
C GLY A 247 -2.10 10.07 15.18
N ILE A 248 -2.07 8.73 15.20
CA ILE A 248 -1.09 7.95 15.99
C ILE A 248 0.35 8.33 15.57
N PHE A 249 0.63 8.38 14.27
CA PHE A 249 1.93 8.77 13.75
C PHE A 249 2.37 10.14 14.25
N ILE A 250 1.51 11.16 14.14
CA ILE A 250 1.82 12.52 14.59
C ILE A 250 2.06 12.56 16.10
N VAL A 251 1.22 11.90 16.89
CA VAL A 251 1.37 11.84 18.35
C VAL A 251 2.71 11.18 18.73
N CYS A 252 3.01 10.01 18.18
CA CYS A 252 4.26 9.31 18.45
C CYS A 252 5.50 10.09 17.94
N ASN A 253 5.37 10.85 16.86
CA ASN A 253 6.44 11.70 16.34
C ASN A 253 6.61 12.98 17.16
N TYR A 254 5.53 13.51 17.74
CA TYR A 254 5.55 14.71 18.58
C TYR A 254 6.24 14.47 19.92
N TYR A 255 6.00 13.32 20.55
CA TYR A 255 6.63 12.92 21.82
C TYR A 255 8.08 12.43 21.68
N ARG A 256 8.74 12.74 20.56
CA ARG A 256 10.06 12.24 20.18
C ARG A 256 11.03 13.38 19.89
#